data_AF-A0A0G0UUA6-F1
#
_entry.id   AF-A0A0G0UUA6-F1
#
_cell.length_a   1.000
_cell.length_b   1.000
_cell.length_c   1.000
_cell.angle_alpha   90.00
_cell.angle_beta   90.00
_cell.angle_gamma   90.00
#
_symmetry.space_group_name_H-M   'P 1'
#
loop_
_entity.id
_entity.type
_entity.pdbx_description
1 polymer ?
#
loop_
_entity_poly.entity_id
_entity_poly.type
_entity_poly.pdbx_seq_one_letter_code
_entity_poly.pdbx_strand_id
1 'polypeptide(L)' 'MTKTNRQKIYQTKKVNRLENSEIEFESEIGSEHLKSYRDKALEKMRKEAELPGFRKGHVPESMLVGKVGELSILEEGAY' A
#
# COMPACT_ATOMS: atom_id res chain seq x y z
N MET A 1 -30.33 2.18 -12.11
CA MET A 1 -29.33 3.28 -12.12
C MET A 1 -28.53 3.21 -10.82
N THR A 2 -27.45 2.43 -10.79
CA THR A 2 -26.59 2.30 -9.60
C THR A 2 -25.56 3.43 -9.60
N LYS A 3 -25.76 4.42 -8.73
CA LYS A 3 -24.77 5.48 -8.49
C LYS A 3 -23.55 4.82 -7.82
N THR A 4 -22.49 4.60 -8.58
CA THR A 4 -21.18 4.20 -8.04
C THR A 4 -20.66 5.36 -7.20
N ASN A 5 -20.87 5.29 -5.88
CA ASN A 5 -20.38 6.26 -4.92
C ASN A 5 -18.88 6.02 -4.68
N ARG A 6 -18.01 6.72 -5.42
CA ARG A 6 -16.57 6.75 -5.13
C ARG A 6 -16.34 7.69 -3.96
N GLN A 7 -16.29 7.16 -2.74
CA GLN A 7 -15.79 7.91 -1.59
C GLN A 7 -14.30 8.19 -1.76
N LYS A 8 -13.89 9.44 -1.48
CA LYS A 8 -12.49 9.85 -1.52
C LYS A 8 -11.75 9.22 -0.34
N ILE A 9 -10.61 8.60 -0.61
CA ILE A 9 -9.72 7.99 0.42
C ILE A 9 -8.68 8.98 0.97
N TYR A 10 -8.73 10.23 0.52
CA TYR A 10 -7.77 11.27 0.86
C TYR A 10 -8.50 12.50 1.42
N GLN A 11 -7.84 13.18 2.35
CA GLN A 11 -8.24 14.47 2.89
C GLN A 11 -7.23 15.53 2.43
N THR A 12 -7.68 16.47 1.60
CA THR A 12 -6.85 17.62 1.22
C THR A 12 -6.72 18.57 2.40
N LYS A 13 -5.47 18.86 2.80
CA LYS A 13 -5.13 19.78 3.90
C LYS A 13 -4.91 21.19 3.40
N LYS A 14 -4.14 21.33 2.31
CA LYS A 14 -3.69 22.62 1.82
C LYS A 14 -3.66 22.64 0.31
N VAL A 15 -4.03 23.78 -0.28
CA VAL A 15 -3.86 24.07 -1.70
C VAL A 15 -3.30 25.48 -1.81
N ASN A 16 -2.06 25.58 -2.27
CA ASN A 16 -1.31 26.80 -2.48
C ASN A 16 -1.20 27.07 -3.98
N ARG A 17 -1.58 28.27 -4.41
CA ARG A 17 -1.28 28.75 -5.75
C ARG A 17 0.08 29.44 -5.71
N LEU A 18 1.02 28.93 -6.48
CA LEU A 18 2.37 29.45 -6.59
C LEU A 18 2.49 30.33 -7.84
N GLU A 19 3.64 30.97 -7.99
CA GLU A 19 3.97 31.72 -9.19
C GLU A 19 4.12 30.77 -10.40
N ASN A 20 4.22 31.32 -11.62
CA ASN A 20 4.34 30.54 -12.85
C ASN A 20 3.18 29.57 -13.13
N SER A 21 2.00 29.83 -12.56
CA SER A 21 0.82 28.95 -12.69
C SER A 21 1.02 27.57 -12.07
N GLU A 22 1.88 27.46 -11.06
CA GLU A 22 2.06 26.22 -10.29
C GLU A 22 1.05 26.13 -9.14
N ILE A 23 0.71 24.89 -8.76
CA ILE A 23 -0.17 24.60 -7.62
C ILE A 23 0.50 23.53 -6.78
N GLU A 24 0.74 23.83 -5.51
CA GLU A 24 1.13 22.87 -4.50
C GLU A 24 -0.10 22.44 -3.71
N PHE A 25 -0.28 21.14 -3.50
CA PHE A 25 -1.33 20.63 -2.64
C PHE A 25 -0.79 19.59 -1.68
N GLU A 26 -1.32 19.61 -0.47
CA GLU A 26 -1.00 18.66 0.60
C GLU A 26 -2.25 17.86 0.88
N SER A 27 -2.13 16.54 0.90
CA SER A 27 -3.24 15.63 1.21
C SER A 27 -2.77 14.50 2.11
N GLU A 28 -3.64 14.09 3.02
CA GLU A 28 -3.42 12.95 3.90
C GLU A 28 -4.29 11.78 3.47
N ILE A 29 -3.78 10.57 3.64
CA ILE A 29 -4.50 9.32 3.44
C ILE A 29 -4.44 8.57 4.76
N GLY A 30 -5.60 8.15 5.27
CA GLY A 30 -5.66 7.34 6.49
C GLY A 30 -4.97 5.99 6.31
N SER A 31 -4.18 5.57 7.31
CA SER A 31 -3.43 4.30 7.28
C SER A 31 -4.32 3.07 7.15
N GLU A 32 -5.58 3.16 7.55
CA GLU A 32 -6.59 2.12 7.39
C GLU A 32 -6.79 1.75 5.91
N HIS A 33 -6.57 2.69 4.99
CA HIS A 33 -6.66 2.42 3.56
C HIS A 33 -5.47 1.59 3.07
N LEU A 34 -4.30 1.72 3.68
CA LEU A 34 -3.08 0.98 3.34
C LEU A 34 -3.18 -0.51 3.73
N LYS A 35 -4.00 -0.86 4.72
CA LYS A 35 -4.14 -2.25 5.18
C LYS A 35 -4.54 -3.21 4.06
N SER A 36 -5.51 -2.80 3.23
CA SER A 36 -5.99 -3.63 2.12
C SER A 36 -4.94 -3.86 1.03
N TYR A 37 -4.02 -2.92 0.88
CA TYR A 37 -2.90 -3.00 -0.06
C TYR A 37 -1.77 -3.84 0.50
N ARG A 38 -1.49 -3.69 1.80
CA ARG A 38 -0.54 -4.52 2.55
C ARG A 38 -0.89 -6.01 2.44
N ASP A 39 -2.15 -6.37 2.66
CA ASP A 39 -2.59 -7.77 2.61
C ASP A 39 -2.40 -8.37 1.20
N LYS A 40 -2.69 -7.58 0.15
CA LYS A 40 -2.45 -8.00 -1.25
C LYS A 40 -0.96 -8.14 -1.57
N ALA A 41 -0.14 -7.19 -1.11
CA ALA A 41 1.30 -7.24 -1.28
C ALA A 41 1.89 -8.48 -0.62
N LEU A 42 1.46 -8.78 0.60
CA LEU A 42 1.85 -10.00 1.32
C LEU A 42 1.46 -11.27 0.57
N GLU A 43 0.24 -11.37 0.04
CA GLU A 43 -0.15 -12.53 -0.76
C GLU A 43 0.71 -12.70 -2.01
N LYS A 44 1.02 -11.60 -2.70
CA LYS A 44 1.86 -11.62 -3.91
C LYS A 44 3.29 -12.06 -3.56
N MET A 45 3.90 -11.41 -2.58
CA MET A 45 5.24 -11.76 -2.09
C MET A 45 5.30 -13.20 -1.61
N ARG A 46 4.27 -13.68 -0.90
CA ARG A 46 4.21 -15.05 -0.39
C ARG A 46 4.26 -16.08 -1.51
N LYS A 47 3.54 -15.86 -2.62
CA LYS A 47 3.52 -16.77 -3.79
C LYS A 47 4.91 -16.96 -4.40
N GLU A 48 5.74 -15.93 -4.33
CA GLU A 48 7.10 -15.93 -4.89
C GLU A 48 8.17 -16.30 -3.86
N ALA A 49 7.84 -16.21 -2.57
CA ALA A 49 8.77 -16.46 -1.48
C ALA A 49 9.27 -17.91 -1.45
N GLU A 50 10.59 -18.03 -1.36
CA GLU A 50 11.31 -19.28 -1.17
C GLU A 50 12.17 -19.16 0.09
N LEU A 51 11.89 -20.00 1.08
CA LEU A 51 12.64 -20.07 2.34
C LEU A 51 12.97 -21.54 2.67
N PRO A 52 14.19 -21.82 3.16
CA PRO A 52 14.56 -23.17 3.56
C PRO A 52 13.56 -23.76 4.57
N GLY A 53 13.13 -25.00 4.33
CA GLY A 53 12.15 -25.69 5.17
C GLY A 53 10.68 -25.41 4.82
N PHE A 54 10.40 -24.49 3.89
CA PHE A 54 9.04 -24.22 3.42
C PHE A 54 8.92 -24.50 1.92
N ARG A 55 7.79 -25.08 1.53
CA ARG A 55 7.42 -25.16 0.12
C ARG A 55 7.19 -23.74 -0.41
N LYS A 56 7.66 -23.44 -1.62
CA LYS A 56 7.38 -22.17 -2.32
C LYS A 56 5.90 -21.80 -2.20
N GLY A 57 5.59 -20.55 -1.86
CA GLY A 57 4.21 -20.12 -1.65
C GLY A 57 3.64 -20.38 -0.25
N HIS A 58 4.29 -21.20 0.59
CA HIS A 58 3.78 -21.64 1.90
C HIS A 58 4.62 -21.16 3.08
N VAL A 59 5.26 -20.01 2.93
CA VAL A 59 5.95 -19.34 4.02
C VAL A 59 4.91 -18.71 4.98
N PRO A 60 5.09 -18.82 6.32
CA PRO A 60 4.31 -18.06 7.31
C PRO A 60 4.56 -16.55 7.22
N GLU A 61 3.52 -15.73 7.42
CA GLU A 61 3.63 -14.27 7.29
C GLU A 61 4.71 -13.66 8.19
N SER A 62 4.80 -14.08 9.45
CA SER A 62 5.80 -13.56 10.40
C SER A 62 7.25 -13.75 9.91
N MET A 63 7.53 -14.89 9.27
CA MET A 63 8.84 -15.20 8.70
C MET A 63 9.09 -14.40 7.41
N LEU A 64 8.05 -14.21 6.60
CA LEU A 64 8.12 -13.41 5.38
C LEU A 64 8.38 -11.93 5.71
N VAL A 65 7.61 -11.36 6.63
CA VAL A 65 7.79 -9.98 7.12
C VAL A 65 9.18 -9.80 7.73
N GLY A 66 9.64 -10.76 8.55
CA GLY A 66 11.00 -10.71 9.12
C GLY A 66 12.12 -10.78 8.08
N LYS A 67 11.88 -11.43 6.92
CA LYS A 67 12.88 -11.56 5.84
C LYS A 67 12.89 -10.37 4.89
N VAL A 68 11.72 -9.87 4.52
CA VAL A 68 11.55 -8.86 3.46
C VAL A 68 11.46 -7.44 4.04
N GLY A 69 10.99 -7.31 5.29
CA GLY A 69 10.82 -6.03 5.97
C GLY A 69 9.49 -5.35 5.66
N GLU A 70 8.98 -4.59 6.63
CA GLU A 70 7.67 -3.92 6.53
C GLU A 70 7.66 -2.83 5.44
N LEU A 71 8.78 -2.12 5.24
CA LEU A 71 8.86 -1.06 4.22
C LEU A 71 8.63 -1.61 2.81
N SER A 72 9.28 -2.71 2.46
CA SER A 72 9.13 -3.33 1.14
C SER A 72 7.73 -3.87 0.89
N ILE A 73 7.04 -4.34 1.94
CA ILE A 73 5.63 -4.76 1.84
C ILE A 73 4.73 -3.55 1.55
N LEU A 74 5.00 -2.41 2.17
CA LEU A 74 4.24 -1.17 1.95
C LEU A 74 4.50 -0.59 0.55
N GLU A 75 5.74 -0.63 0.06
CA GLU A 75 6.11 -0.19 -1.29
C GLU A 75 5.42 -1.02 -2.37
N GLU A 76 5.41 -2.35 -2.22
CA GLU A 76 4.71 -3.26 -3.13
C GLU A 76 3.19 -3.06 -3.08
N GLY A 77 2.64 -2.73 -1.90
CA GLY A 77 1.22 -2.41 -1.76
C GLY A 77 0.82 -1.09 -2.42
N ALA A 78 1.76 -0.16 -2.57
CA ALA A 78 1.50 1.15 -3.18
C ALA A 78 1.46 1.12 -4.72
N TYR A 79 1.96 0.04 -5.34
CA TYR A 79 2.04 -0.16 -6.80
C TYR A 79 0.83 -0.95 -7.36
#